data_AF-A0A348V8J1-F1
#
_entry.id   AF-A0A348V8J1-F1
#
_cell.length_a   1.000
_cell.length_b   1.000
_cell.length_c   1.000
_cell.angle_alpha   90.00
_cell.angle_beta   90.00
_cell.angle_gamma   90.00
#
_symmetry.space_group_name_H-M   'P 1'
#
loop_
_entity.id
_entity.type
_entity.pdbx_description
1 polymer ?
#
loop_
_entity_poly.entity_id
_entity_poly.type
_entity_poly.pdbx_seq_one_letter_code
_entity_poly.pdbx_strand_id
1 'polypeptide(L)' 'MRAKDLVVGESYRHKDTPSYAWARVVELLPPKRGDNPYNRIIVKCEWSVEKNDGFGLIKYFKPADLIAEV' A
#
# COMPACT_ATOMS: atom_id res chain seq x y z
N MET A 1 3.12 3.83 -8.55
CA MET A 1 2.26 5.04 -8.50
C MET A 1 2.95 6.18 -7.74
N ARG A 2 2.43 7.42 -7.76
CA ARG A 2 2.83 8.48 -6.80
C ARG A 2 1.90 8.44 -5.59
N ALA A 3 2.33 9.04 -4.47
CA ALA A 3 1.52 9.08 -3.24
C ALA A 3 0.13 9.72 -3.47
N LYS A 4 0.06 10.75 -4.31
CA LYS A 4 -1.19 11.45 -4.65
C LYS A 4 -2.18 10.60 -5.47
N ASP A 5 -1.71 9.52 -6.09
CA ASP A 5 -2.54 8.63 -6.92
C ASP A 5 -3.14 7.49 -6.07
N LEU A 6 -2.73 7.38 -4.79
CA LEU A 6 -3.20 6.37 -3.86
C LEU A 6 -4.34 6.94 -3.00
N VAL A 7 -5.42 6.20 -2.92
CA VAL A 7 -6.62 6.55 -2.16
C VAL A 7 -6.70 5.63 -0.95
N VAL A 8 -6.90 6.23 0.23
CA VAL A 8 -7.10 5.46 1.47
C VAL A 8 -8.40 4.67 1.36
N GLY A 9 -8.34 3.39 1.71
CA GLY A 9 -9.45 2.43 1.61
C GLY A 9 -9.48 1.64 0.31
N GLU A 10 -8.77 2.08 -0.73
CA GLU A 10 -8.69 1.40 -2.04
C GLU A 10 -7.61 0.30 -2.05
N SER A 11 -7.82 -0.70 -2.91
CA SER A 11 -6.92 -1.86 -3.05
C SER A 11 -6.12 -1.81 -4.34
N TYR A 12 -4.81 -1.99 -4.21
CA TYR A 12 -3.84 -1.96 -5.30
C TYR A 12 -3.07 -3.27 -5.38
N ARG A 13 -2.36 -3.47 -6.50
CA ARG A 13 -1.44 -4.60 -6.67
C ARG A 13 0.00 -4.15 -6.42
N HIS A 14 0.85 -5.10 -6.06
CA HIS A 14 2.29 -4.88 -6.00
C HIS A 14 2.90 -5.14 -7.38
N LYS A 15 3.78 -4.25 -7.86
CA LYS A 15 4.36 -4.32 -9.20
C LYS A 15 5.14 -5.62 -9.48
N ASP A 16 5.80 -6.17 -8.47
CA ASP A 16 6.63 -7.38 -8.61
C ASP A 16 5.77 -8.65 -8.61
N THR A 17 4.53 -8.56 -8.10
CA THR A 17 3.57 -9.66 -8.04
C THR A 17 2.18 -9.18 -8.48
N PRO A 18 2.02 -8.77 -9.75
CA PRO A 18 0.83 -8.03 -10.20
C PRO A 18 -0.46 -8.87 -10.16
N SER A 19 -0.35 -10.20 -10.22
CA SER A 19 -1.47 -11.13 -10.16
C SER A 19 -1.74 -11.72 -8.78
N TYR A 20 -0.86 -11.48 -7.80
CA TYR A 20 -0.93 -12.12 -6.48
C TYR A 20 -1.12 -11.10 -5.36
N ALA A 21 -2.14 -11.36 -4.54
CA ALA A 21 -2.51 -10.57 -3.38
C ALA A 21 -2.83 -9.09 -3.66
N TRP A 22 -3.36 -8.43 -2.64
CA TRP A 22 -3.89 -7.09 -2.68
C TRP A 22 -3.32 -6.29 -1.52
N ALA A 23 -3.00 -5.03 -1.80
CA ALA A 23 -2.56 -4.03 -0.83
C ALA A 23 -3.64 -2.96 -0.71
N ARG A 24 -4.49 -3.08 0.31
CA ARG A 24 -5.47 -2.04 0.65
C ARG A 24 -4.78 -0.92 1.40
N VAL A 25 -4.87 0.32 0.91
CA VAL A 25 -4.22 1.45 1.56
C VAL A 25 -4.96 1.80 2.84
N VAL A 26 -4.25 1.78 3.96
CA VAL A 26 -4.79 2.21 5.26
C VAL A 26 -4.38 3.65 5.53
N GLU A 27 -3.12 3.99 5.24
CA GLU A 27 -2.59 5.32 5.56
C GLU A 27 -1.38 5.67 4.67
N LEU A 28 -1.26 6.95 4.32
CA LEU A 28 -0.07 7.52 3.71
C LEU A 28 0.75 8.21 4.80
N LEU A 29 1.90 7.64 5.14
CA LEU A 29 2.77 8.14 6.20
C LEU A 29 3.79 9.14 5.63
N PRO A 30 3.76 10.42 6.07
CA PRO A 30 4.75 11.41 5.68
C PRO A 30 6.16 11.02 6.15
N PRO A 31 7.22 11.55 5.51
CA PRO A 31 8.60 11.32 5.95
C PRO A 31 8.82 11.74 7.40
N LYS A 32 9.55 10.93 8.17
CA LYS A 32 9.99 11.22 9.55
C LYS A 32 8.85 11.61 10.50
N ARG A 33 7.65 11.08 10.30
CA ARG A 33 6.46 11.39 11.11
C ARG A 33 5.75 10.11 11.54
N GLY A 34 5.30 10.08 12.79
CA GLY A 34 4.59 8.93 13.36
C GLY A 34 5.43 7.65 13.23
N ASP A 35 4.84 6.62 12.63
CA ASP A 35 5.44 5.29 12.45
C ASP A 35 6.43 5.20 11.28
N ASN A 36 6.72 6.29 10.56
CA ASN A 36 7.64 6.30 9.42
C ASN A 36 9.03 6.85 9.79
N PRO A 37 10.03 5.97 10.03
CA PRO A 37 11.39 6.41 10.35
C PRO A 37 12.17 6.89 9.11
N TYR A 38 11.62 6.74 7.90
CA TYR A 38 12.32 7.01 6.65
C TYR A 38 12.09 8.43 6.13
N ASN A 39 13.05 8.94 5.37
CA ASN A 39 12.96 10.25 4.70
C ASN A 39 12.17 10.21 3.37
N ARG A 40 11.13 9.38 3.29
CA ARG A 40 10.27 9.22 2.11
C ARG A 40 8.86 8.86 2.55
N ILE A 41 7.87 9.15 1.70
CA ILE A 41 6.49 8.71 1.97
C ILE A 41 6.44 7.19 1.89
N ILE A 42 5.74 6.59 2.86
CA ILE A 42 5.46 5.15 2.92
C ILE A 42 3.96 4.95 2.99
N VAL A 43 3.48 3.91 2.33
CA VAL A 43 2.08 3.52 2.31
C VAL A 43 1.92 2.36 3.29
N LYS A 44 1.17 2.57 4.35
CA LYS A 44 0.72 1.50 5.24
C LYS A 44 -0.45 0.81 4.55
N CYS A 45 -0.28 -0.48 4.29
CA CYS A 45 -1.27 -1.27 3.58
C CYS A 45 -1.65 -2.51 4.38
N GLU A 46 -2.91 -2.88 4.23
CA GLU A 46 -3.49 -4.15 4.60
C GLU A 46 -3.26 -5.14 3.46
N TRP A 47 -2.51 -6.22 3.72
CA TRP A 47 -2.10 -7.21 2.74
C TRP A 47 -2.94 -8.48 2.88
N SER A 48 -3.62 -8.87 1.81
CA SER A 48 -4.40 -10.11 1.76
C SER A 48 -4.30 -10.78 0.39
N VAL A 49 -4.41 -12.10 0.34
CA VAL A 49 -4.42 -12.85 -0.94
C VAL A 49 -5.71 -12.58 -1.71
N GLU A 50 -6.83 -12.50 -0.99
CA GLU A 50 -8.14 -12.17 -1.56
C GLU A 50 -8.50 -10.69 -1.33
N LYS A 51 -9.18 -10.08 -2.31
CA LYS A 51 -9.49 -8.63 -2.30
C LYS A 51 -10.45 -8.21 -1.18
N ASN A 52 -11.19 -9.15 -0.61
CA ASN A 52 -12.26 -8.87 0.36
C ASN A 52 -12.11 -9.63 1.68
N ASP A 53 -11.06 -10.44 1.82
CA ASP A 53 -10.88 -11.27 3.01
C ASP A 53 -10.25 -10.45 4.15
N GLY A 54 -10.41 -10.94 5.39
CA GLY A 54 -9.95 -10.29 6.62
C GLY A 54 -8.49 -9.87 6.53
N PHE A 55 -8.25 -8.57 6.39
CA PHE A 55 -6.92 -8.01 6.17
C PHE A 55 -6.11 -7.95 7.47
N GLY A 56 -5.55 -9.07 7.90
CA GLY A 56 -4.80 -9.15 9.17
C GLY A 56 -3.34 -8.69 9.08
N LEU A 57 -2.71 -8.74 7.91
CA LEU A 57 -1.28 -8.47 7.76
C LEU A 57 -1.03 -7.04 7.31
N ILE A 58 -0.40 -6.22 8.17
CA ILE A 58 0.05 -4.89 7.79
C ILE A 58 1.43 -4.96 7.13
N LYS A 59 1.53 -4.38 5.93
CA LYS A 59 2.79 -4.18 5.20
C LYS A 59 2.99 -2.70 4.86
N TYR A 60 4.25 -2.35 4.65
CA TYR A 60 4.67 -1.00 4.30
C TYR A 60 5.34 -1.01 2.93
N PHE A 61 4.85 -0.19 2.01
CA PHE A 61 5.35 -0.12 0.64
C PHE A 61 5.74 1.30 0.27
N LYS A 62 6.59 1.46 -0.75
CA LYS A 62 6.73 2.77 -1.39
C LYS A 62 5.54 2.95 -2.33
N PRO A 63 5.05 4.18 -2.56
CA PRO A 63 4.00 4.42 -3.54
C PRO A 63 4.33 3.89 -4.94
N ALA A 64 5.61 3.91 -5.30
CA ALA A 64 6.11 3.42 -6.59
C ALA A 64 5.98 1.89 -6.75
N ASP A 65 5.88 1.15 -5.64
CA ASP A 65 5.76 -0.31 -5.66
C ASP A 65 4.33 -0.78 -5.90
N LEU A 66 3.36 0.12 -5.74
CA LEU A 66 1.95 -0.14 -6.01
C LEU A 66 1.56 0.27 -7.44
N ILE A 67 0.65 -0.50 -8.03
CA ILE A 67 0.04 -0.27 -9.34
C ILE A 67 -1.48 -0.37 -9.25
N ALA A 68 -2.18 0.41 -10.06
CA ALA A 68 -3.61 0.25 -10.26
C ALA A 68 -3.90 -1.06 -11.01
N GLU A 69 -5.10 -1.60 -10.77
CA GLU A 69 -5.66 -2.64 -11.64
C GLU A 69 -5.86 -2.03 -13.04
N VAL A 70 -5.37 -2.73 -14.07
CA VAL A 70 -5.55 -2.34 -15.49
C VAL A 70 -6.86 -2.92 -15.99
#